data_AF-A0A8X7R6V8-F1
#
_entry.id   AF-A0A8X7R6V8-F1
#
_cell.length_a   1.000
_cell.length_b   1.000
_cell.length_c   1.000
_cell.angle_alpha   90.00
_cell.angle_beta   90.00
_cell.angle_gamma   90.00
#
_symmetry.space_group_name_H-M   'P 1'
#
loop_
_entity.id
_entity.type
_entity.pdbx_description
1 polymer ?
#
loop_
_entity_poly.entity_id
_entity_poly.type
_entity_poly.pdbx_seq_one_letter_code
_entity_poly.pdbx_strand_id
1 'polypeptide(L)'
;MSKLSVDKNWIGLNTGSFLLRNNQWALDLLDTWAPMGPKGKIREEAGKVLTRELKGRPVFEADDQSAMVYLLATQRDTWGNKSIKNKIDVIFIA
;
A
#
# COMPACT_ATOMS: atom_id res chain seq x y z
N MET A 1 12.86 12.44 -4.30
CA MET A 1 11.52 11.96 -4.71
C MET A 1 11.52 10.44 -4.60
N SER A 2 10.62 9.78 -3.85
CA SER A 2 10.64 8.30 -3.76
C SER A 2 10.03 7.69 -5.04
N LYS A 3 10.71 6.69 -5.64
CA LYS A 3 10.29 6.03 -6.90
C LYS A 3 8.85 5.50 -6.87
N LEU A 4 8.39 5.02 -5.71
CA LEU A 4 7.04 4.50 -5.48
C LEU A 4 5.92 5.46 -5.93
N SER A 5 6.08 6.75 -5.59
CA SER A 5 5.06 7.78 -5.83
C SER A 5 4.96 8.26 -7.27
N VAL A 6 6.04 8.09 -8.05
CA VAL A 6 6.12 8.61 -9.43
C VAL A 6 5.62 7.55 -10.40
N ASP A 7 6.00 6.29 -10.19
CA ASP A 7 5.70 5.23 -11.14
C ASP A 7 4.39 4.49 -10.85
N LYS A 8 3.87 4.58 -9.61
CA LYS A 8 2.74 3.76 -9.10
C LYS A 8 2.86 2.28 -9.52
N ASN A 9 4.09 1.77 -9.56
CA ASN A 9 4.35 0.41 -9.98
C ASN A 9 3.99 -0.54 -8.85
N TRP A 10 3.19 -1.56 -9.14
CA TRP A 10 2.67 -2.50 -8.13
C TRP A 10 3.76 -3.37 -7.47
N ILE A 11 4.94 -3.48 -8.10
CA ILE A 11 6.15 -4.10 -7.52
C ILE A 11 7.14 -3.06 -6.94
N GLY A 12 6.71 -1.82 -6.74
CA GLY A 12 7.55 -0.74 -6.23
C GLY A 12 7.93 -0.85 -4.75
N LEU A 13 7.32 -1.79 -4.02
CA LEU A 13 7.66 -2.24 -2.66
C LEU A 13 7.29 -3.73 -2.51
N ASN A 14 7.72 -4.34 -1.41
CA ASN A 14 7.36 -5.71 -1.04
C ASN A 14 6.68 -5.73 0.33
N THR A 15 5.49 -6.34 0.45
CA THR A 15 4.78 -6.53 1.74
C THR A 15 5.00 -7.91 2.35
N GLY A 16 5.81 -8.77 1.74
CA GLY A 16 6.23 -10.05 2.31
C GLY A 16 7.27 -9.90 3.42
N SER A 17 8.02 -8.79 3.44
CA SER A 17 8.95 -8.45 4.51
C SER A 17 8.92 -6.94 4.79
N PHE A 18 8.45 -6.56 5.98
CA PHE A 18 8.46 -5.17 6.42
C PHE A 18 8.51 -5.06 7.94
N LEU A 19 9.04 -3.95 8.43
CA LEU A 19 8.97 -3.56 9.83
C LEU A 19 7.89 -2.51 9.99
N LEU A 20 7.00 -2.70 10.97
CA LEU A 20 5.97 -1.74 11.34
C LEU A 20 6.19 -1.34 12.81
N ARG A 21 6.38 -0.05 13.06
CA ARG A 21 6.56 0.47 14.41
C ARG A 21 5.24 0.36 15.17
N ASN A 22 5.28 -0.18 16.39
CA ASN A 22 4.10 -0.19 17.25
C ASN A 22 3.78 1.23 17.73
N ASN A 23 2.83 1.89 17.06
CA ASN A 23 2.31 3.21 17.43
C ASN A 23 0.91 3.44 16.84
N GLN A 24 0.27 4.54 17.23
CA GLN A 24 -1.05 4.90 16.72
C GLN A 24 -1.10 5.00 15.20
N TRP A 25 -0.05 5.52 14.58
CA TRP A 25 0.00 5.64 13.13
C TRP A 25 -0.06 4.28 12.42
N ALA A 26 0.61 3.27 12.97
CA ALA A 26 0.55 1.91 12.44
C ALA A 26 -0.84 1.30 12.60
N LEU A 27 -1.54 1.58 13.70
CA LEU A 27 -2.94 1.15 13.87
C LEU A 27 -3.85 1.81 12.82
N ASP A 28 -3.73 3.13 12.64
CA ASP A 28 -4.52 3.86 11.65
C ASP A 28 -4.26 3.37 10.22
N LEU A 29 -3.00 3.01 9.91
CA LEU A 29 -2.62 2.42 8.63
C LEU A 29 -3.28 1.05 8.44
N LEU A 30 -3.24 0.18 9.45
CA LEU A 30 -3.85 -1.14 9.41
C LEU A 30 -5.37 -1.05 9.22
N ASP A 31 -6.05 -0.12 9.90
CA ASP A 31 -7.49 0.10 9.75
C ASP A 31 -7.88 0.57 8.34
N THR A 32 -7.01 1.36 7.70
CA THR A 32 -7.20 1.83 6.32
C THR A 32 -6.92 0.73 5.29
N TRP A 33 -6.02 -0.20 5.63
CA TRP A 33 -5.56 -1.26 4.74
C TRP A 33 -6.47 -2.50 4.77
N ALA A 34 -6.93 -2.89 5.96
CA ALA A 34 -7.74 -4.08 6.20
C ALA A 34 -9.01 -4.20 5.34
N PRO A 35 -9.74 -3.12 4.97
CA PRO A 35 -10.96 -3.23 4.16
C PRO A 35 -10.75 -3.87 2.77
N MET A 36 -9.53 -3.89 2.25
CA MET A 36 -9.21 -4.52 0.96
C MET A 36 -8.95 -6.04 1.05
N GLY A 37 -8.90 -6.60 2.27
CA GLY A 37 -8.55 -8.00 2.53
C GLY A 37 -9.69 -9.04 2.45
N PRO A 38 -10.90 -8.78 2.98
CA PRO A 38 -11.97 -9.76 3.04
C PRO A 38 -12.38 -10.29 1.66
N LYS A 39 -12.39 -11.62 1.49
CA LYS A 39 -12.79 -12.28 0.25
C LYS A 39 -14.24 -11.95 -0.15
N GLY A 40 -14.50 -11.99 -1.46
CA GLY A 40 -15.80 -11.71 -2.05
C GLY A 40 -15.82 -10.40 -2.82
N LYS A 41 -17.01 -9.82 -2.98
CA LYS A 41 -17.24 -8.65 -3.86
C LYS A 41 -16.29 -7.49 -3.61
N ILE A 42 -16.00 -7.19 -2.34
CA ILE A 42 -15.12 -6.07 -1.97
C ILE A 42 -13.71 -6.28 -2.54
N ARG A 43 -13.15 -7.49 -2.42
CA ARG A 43 -11.80 -7.82 -2.90
C ARG A 43 -11.71 -7.82 -4.43
N GLU A 44 -12.76 -8.29 -5.10
CA GLU A 44 -12.86 -8.26 -6.56
C GLU A 44 -12.95 -6.82 -7.09
N GLU A 45 -13.81 -5.99 -6.49
CA GLU A 45 -13.99 -4.59 -6.87
C GLU A 45 -12.73 -3.77 -6.61
N ALA A 46 -12.11 -3.96 -5.43
CA ALA A 46 -10.82 -3.37 -5.13
C ALA A 46 -9.75 -3.83 -6.13
N GLY A 47 -9.72 -5.10 -6.52
CA GLY A 47 -8.80 -5.62 -7.54
C GLY A 47 -8.92 -4.90 -8.89
N LYS A 48 -10.15 -4.57 -9.32
CA LYS A 48 -10.39 -3.78 -10.54
C LYS A 48 -9.84 -2.37 -10.41
N VAL A 49 -10.05 -1.71 -9.27
CA VAL A 49 -9.49 -0.38 -9.00
C VAL A 49 -7.96 -0.43 -9.01
N LEU A 50 -7.36 -1.37 -8.30
CA LEU A 50 -5.89 -1.52 -8.22
C LEU A 50 -5.27 -1.78 -9.59
N THR A 51 -5.91 -2.61 -10.43
CA THR A 51 -5.43 -2.90 -11.79
C THR A 51 -5.48 -1.66 -12.69
N ARG A 52 -6.48 -0.79 -12.51
CA ARG A 52 -6.60 0.46 -13.26
C ARG A 52 -5.56 1.50 -12.83
N GLU A 53 -5.29 1.57 -11.54
CA GLU A 53 -4.49 2.65 -10.94
C GLU A 53 -2.99 2.35 -10.85
N LEU A 54 -2.61 1.06 -10.85
CA LEU A 54 -1.23 0.62 -10.68
C LEU A 54 -0.63 0.14 -12.00
N LYS A 55 0.56 0.67 -12.31
CA LYS A 55 1.27 0.36 -13.55
C LYS A 55 1.77 -1.09 -13.52
N GLY A 56 1.44 -1.84 -14.57
CA GLY A 56 1.96 -3.20 -14.79
C GLY A 56 1.34 -4.29 -13.92
N ARG A 57 0.26 -3.99 -13.18
CA ARG A 57 -0.47 -4.99 -12.40
C ARG A 57 -1.36 -5.84 -13.32
N PRO A 58 -1.31 -7.18 -13.25
CA PRO A 58 -2.26 -8.03 -13.98
C PRO A 58 -3.68 -7.95 -13.40
N VAL A 59 -4.68 -8.47 -14.13
CA VAL A 59 -6.08 -8.50 -13.68
C VAL A 59 -6.30 -9.66 -12.71
N PHE A 60 -6.52 -9.35 -11.44
CA PHE A 60 -6.91 -10.29 -10.38
C PHE A 60 -7.49 -9.54 -9.17
N GLU A 61 -8.02 -10.30 -8.20
CA GLU A 61 -8.50 -9.79 -6.90
C GLU A 61 -7.46 -8.90 -6.20
N ALA A 62 -7.90 -8.05 -5.27
CA ALA A 62 -6.98 -7.26 -4.47
C ALA A 62 -5.98 -8.15 -3.68
N ASP A 63 -4.78 -7.62 -3.51
CA ASP A 63 -3.71 -8.20 -2.71
C ASP A 63 -3.07 -7.13 -1.84
N ASP A 64 -2.43 -7.59 -0.76
CA ASP A 64 -1.87 -6.74 0.28
C ASP A 64 -0.81 -5.78 -0.27
N GLN A 65 0.03 -6.24 -1.20
CA GLN A 65 1.10 -5.43 -1.79
C GLN A 65 0.54 -4.30 -2.64
N SER A 66 -0.37 -4.62 -3.56
CA SER A 66 -1.01 -3.63 -4.42
C SER A 66 -1.81 -2.61 -3.61
N ALA A 67 -2.56 -3.06 -2.59
CA ALA A 67 -3.29 -2.18 -1.70
C ALA A 67 -2.36 -1.19 -0.98
N MET A 68 -1.21 -1.66 -0.47
CA MET A 68 -0.22 -0.80 0.19
C MET A 68 0.41 0.21 -0.78
N VAL A 69 0.79 -0.22 -1.98
CA VAL A 69 1.29 0.68 -3.04
C VAL A 69 0.27 1.76 -3.35
N TYR A 70 -1.00 1.37 -3.52
CA TYR A 70 -2.09 2.30 -3.82
C TYR A 70 -2.29 3.33 -2.72
N LEU A 71 -2.33 2.91 -1.44
CA LEU A 71 -2.48 3.83 -0.30
C LEU A 71 -1.32 4.83 -0.21
N LEU A 72 -0.08 4.36 -0.29
CA LEU A 72 1.11 5.22 -0.21
C LEU A 72 1.24 6.17 -1.41
N ALA A 73 0.74 5.76 -2.58
CA ALA A 73 0.77 6.58 -3.79
C ALA A 73 -0.37 7.60 -3.88
N THR A 74 -1.57 7.25 -3.42
CA THR A 74 -2.77 8.11 -3.54
C THR A 74 -3.00 9.00 -2.32
N GLN A 75 -2.61 8.53 -1.13
CA GLN A 75 -2.77 9.26 0.14
C GLN A 75 -1.40 9.63 0.71
N ARG A 76 -0.53 10.17 -0.14
CA ARG A 76 0.88 10.46 0.19
C ARG A 76 1.04 11.45 1.34
N ASP A 77 0.18 12.46 1.41
CA ASP A 77 0.29 13.48 2.46
C ASP A 77 -0.02 12.89 3.84
N THR A 78 -0.93 11.91 3.88
CA THR A 78 -1.33 11.16 5.09
C THR A 78 -0.30 10.10 5.49
N TRP A 79 0.14 9.26 4.55
CA TRP A 79 0.95 8.07 4.86
C TRP A 79 2.41 8.15 4.40
N GLY A 80 2.69 8.91 3.33
CA GLY A 80 4.00 8.98 2.68
C GLY A 80 5.04 9.82 3.43
N ASN A 81 4.62 10.77 4.28
CA ASN A 81 5.55 11.60 5.06
C ASN A 81 6.17 10.85 6.24
N LYS A 82 5.48 9.85 6.79
CA LYS A 82 5.95 8.99 7.90
C LYS A 82 6.65 7.71 7.46
N SER A 83 6.57 7.37 6.16
CA SER A 83 7.26 6.18 5.64
C SER A 83 8.77 6.39 5.48
N ILE A 84 9.27 7.61 5.22
CA ILE A 84 10.69 7.78 4.83
C ILE A 84 11.41 9.00 5.46
N LYS A 85 10.73 9.97 6.08
CA LYS A 85 11.34 11.31 6.19
C LYS A 85 11.69 11.94 7.54
N ASN A 86 11.58 11.28 8.71
CA ASN A 86 12.32 11.67 9.96
C ASN A 86 11.89 10.89 11.23
N LYS A 87 10.84 10.07 11.16
CA LYS A 87 10.46 9.05 12.16
C LYS A 87 9.91 7.90 11.35
N ILE A 88 10.72 6.87 11.13
CA ILE A 88 10.33 5.78 10.24
C ILE A 88 9.38 4.87 11.01
N ASP A 89 8.12 4.88 10.58
CA ASP A 89 7.04 4.07 11.15
C ASP A 89 6.81 2.77 10.37
N VAL A 90 7.20 2.72 9.08
CA VAL A 90 7.20 1.49 8.27
C VAL A 90 8.43 1.41 7.37
N ILE A 91 9.07 0.24 7.30
CA ILE A 91 10.19 -0.05 6.38
C ILE A 91 9.83 -1.29 5.59
N PHE A 92 9.77 -1.18 4.27
CA PHE A 92 9.66 -2.34 3.38
C PHE A 92 11.07 -2.86 3.09
N ILE A 93 11.25 -4.16 3.30
CA ILE A 93 12.51 -4.85 3.07
C ILE A 93 12.34 -5.63 1.77
N ALA A 94 13.17 -5.29 0.78
CA ALA A 94 13.30 -6.02 -0.48
C ALA A 94 14.62 -6.77 -0.49
#